data_AF-A0ABD0RK64-F1
#
_entry.id   AF-A0ABD0RK64-F1
#
_cell.length_a   1.000
_cell.length_b   1.000
_cell.length_c   1.000
_cell.angle_alpha   90.00
_cell.angle_beta   90.00
_cell.angle_gamma   90.00
#
_symmetry.space_group_name_H-M   'P 1'
#
loop_
_entity.id
_entity.type
_entity.pdbx_description
1 polymer ?
#
loop_
_entity_poly.entity_id
_entity_poly.type
_entity_poly.pdbx_seq_one_letter_code
_entity_poly.pdbx_strand_id
1 'polypeptide(L)'
;MDEPDAAHQRNGPAAGARMHGLFTDADTGRLTYALTLSDSCLTVQRTSSPSSSEHLDLRDCLGSRAHRGEREDQDAYLCVYLYPNRRRWMASGPVRQRDERRFRLALNTDENDEDANLREAERWARAIRHNTARRPEHTH
;
A
#
# COMPACT_ATOMS: atom_id res chain seq x y z
N MET A 1 25.95 18.55 24.40
CA MET A 1 24.87 18.95 23.47
C MET A 1 24.61 17.69 22.68
N ASP A 2 23.78 16.85 23.27
CA ASP A 2 23.67 15.44 22.94
C ASP A 2 22.34 15.21 22.21
N GLU A 3 22.46 14.86 20.94
CA GLU A 3 21.52 14.11 20.09
C GLU A 3 20.09 14.63 19.82
N PRO A 4 19.54 14.28 18.64
CA PRO A 4 18.82 13.01 18.57
C PRO A 4 19.17 12.14 17.34
N ASP A 5 19.50 10.87 17.63
CA ASP A 5 19.57 9.73 16.74
C ASP A 5 18.15 9.44 16.23
N ALA A 6 17.86 9.96 15.04
CA ALA A 6 16.62 9.67 14.35
C ALA A 6 16.73 8.34 13.61
N ALA A 7 16.29 7.30 14.30
CA ALA A 7 15.53 6.18 13.78
C ALA A 7 16.29 5.13 12.93
N HIS A 8 16.83 4.14 13.64
CA HIS A 8 16.39 2.75 13.53
C HIS A 8 16.01 2.25 12.11
N GLN A 9 16.96 2.28 11.18
CA GLN A 9 16.88 1.42 9.99
C GLN A 9 17.23 -0.02 10.37
N ARG A 10 16.28 -0.71 11.02
CA ARG A 10 16.40 -2.14 11.31
C ARG A 10 16.03 -2.94 10.05
N ASN A 11 16.98 -3.05 9.12
CA ASN A 11 16.94 -4.04 8.04
C ASN A 11 17.21 -5.42 8.63
N GLY A 12 16.17 -6.24 8.75
CA GLY A 12 16.25 -7.66 9.05
C GLY A 12 15.16 -8.42 8.31
N PRO A 13 15.44 -9.59 7.72
CA PRO A 13 14.41 -10.39 7.06
C PRO A 13 13.60 -11.09 8.15
N ALA A 14 12.53 -10.44 8.61
CA ALA A 14 11.68 -10.98 9.67
C ALA A 14 10.21 -10.81 9.30
N ALA A 15 9.44 -11.88 9.47
CA ALA A 15 7.99 -11.88 9.37
C ALA A 15 7.42 -10.70 10.18
N GLY A 16 6.78 -9.74 9.50
CA GLY A 16 6.36 -8.46 10.09
C GLY A 16 7.23 -7.24 9.70
N ALA A 17 8.02 -7.36 8.64
CA ALA A 17 8.75 -6.23 8.07
C ALA A 17 7.78 -5.11 7.67
N ARG A 18 7.83 -3.99 8.40
CA ARG A 18 7.12 -2.76 8.08
C ARG A 18 7.69 -2.21 6.78
N MET A 19 6.98 -2.38 5.66
CA MET A 19 7.45 -1.87 4.37
C MET A 19 7.06 -0.41 4.25
N HIS A 20 7.98 0.41 3.74
CA HIS A 20 7.72 1.80 3.41
C HIS A 20 8.17 2.06 1.98
N GLY A 21 7.33 2.69 1.17
CA GLY A 21 7.61 2.96 -0.23
C GLY A 21 6.87 4.19 -0.73
N LEU A 22 7.42 4.84 -1.75
CA LEU A 22 6.81 5.97 -2.42
C LEU A 22 6.14 5.50 -3.71
N PHE A 23 4.91 5.93 -3.88
CA PHE A 23 4.04 5.57 -5.00
C PHE A 23 3.44 6.84 -5.56
N THR A 24 3.08 6.85 -6.82
CA THR A 24 2.28 7.91 -7.44
C THR A 24 0.84 7.45 -7.61
N ASP A 25 -0.06 8.42 -7.67
CA ASP A 25 -1.45 8.17 -8.00
C ASP A 25 -1.57 7.57 -9.40
N ALA A 26 -2.30 6.47 -9.53
CA ALA A 26 -2.51 5.84 -10.83
C ALA A 26 -3.41 6.69 -11.75
N ASP A 27 -4.32 7.49 -11.18
CA ASP A 27 -5.29 8.29 -11.94
C ASP A 27 -4.69 9.62 -12.41
N THR A 28 -3.92 10.31 -11.57
CA THR A 28 -3.36 11.64 -11.86
C THR A 28 -1.87 11.66 -12.13
N GLY A 29 -1.11 10.63 -11.73
CA GLY A 29 0.35 10.54 -11.88
C GLY A 29 1.17 11.60 -11.14
N ARG A 30 0.52 12.60 -10.55
CA ARG A 30 1.14 13.81 -9.97
C ARG A 30 1.26 13.76 -8.46
N LEU A 31 0.38 13.00 -7.80
CA LEU A 31 0.37 12.93 -6.35
C LEU A 31 1.23 11.77 -5.89
N THR A 32 2.26 12.08 -5.12
CA THR A 32 3.08 11.06 -4.46
C THR A 32 2.44 10.69 -3.12
N TYR A 33 2.31 9.40 -2.89
CA TYR A 33 1.86 8.78 -1.66
C TYR A 33 3.01 7.98 -1.04
N ALA A 34 3.26 8.21 0.24
CA ALA A 34 4.04 7.32 1.06
C ALA A 34 3.13 6.19 1.56
N LEU A 35 3.37 4.98 1.09
CA LEU A 35 2.73 3.77 1.58
C LEU A 35 3.56 3.19 2.72
N THR A 36 2.90 2.86 3.82
CA THR A 36 3.49 2.10 4.92
C THR A 36 2.67 0.85 5.18
N LEU A 37 3.18 -0.32 4.82
CA LEU A 37 2.58 -1.59 5.16
C LEU A 37 3.06 -2.02 6.55
N SER A 38 2.12 -2.17 7.48
CA SER A 38 2.34 -2.79 8.78
C SER A 38 1.78 -4.22 8.79
N ASP A 39 1.89 -4.94 9.91
CA ASP A 39 1.30 -6.28 10.04
C ASP A 39 -0.22 -6.30 9.88
N SER A 40 -0.90 -5.19 10.19
CA SER A 40 -2.36 -5.13 10.29
C SER A 40 -3.04 -4.16 9.33
N CYS A 41 -2.32 -3.16 8.85
CA CYS A 41 -2.89 -2.09 8.05
C CYS A 41 -1.88 -1.56 7.02
N LEU A 42 -2.41 -1.03 5.93
CA LEU A 42 -1.69 -0.27 4.93
C LEU A 42 -2.03 1.21 5.12
N THR A 43 -1.07 2.01 5.56
CA THR A 43 -1.20 3.47 5.68
C THR A 43 -0.82 4.12 4.36
N VAL A 44 -1.69 4.96 3.84
CA VAL A 44 -1.50 5.76 2.63
C VAL A 44 -1.40 7.22 3.05
N GLN A 45 -0.22 7.82 2.96
CA GLN A 45 -0.01 9.22 3.35
C GLN A 45 0.38 10.05 2.14
N ARG A 46 -0.33 11.14 1.87
CA ARG A 46 0.01 12.03 0.77
C ARG A 46 1.23 12.89 1.12
N THR A 47 2.26 12.89 0.28
CA THR A 47 3.49 13.67 0.57
C THR A 47 3.24 15.18 0.52
N SER A 48 2.34 15.64 -0.35
CA SER A 48 1.96 17.04 -0.44
C SER A 48 1.07 17.52 0.72
N SER A 49 0.52 16.60 1.51
CA SER A 49 -0.44 16.89 2.58
C SER A 49 -0.37 15.80 3.64
N PRO A 50 0.67 15.82 4.50
CA PRO A 50 0.89 14.76 5.48
C PRO A 50 -0.20 14.67 6.56
N SER A 51 -1.07 15.69 6.67
CA SER A 51 -2.25 15.68 7.54
C SER A 51 -3.39 14.78 7.06
N SER A 52 -3.38 14.35 5.79
CA SER A 52 -4.34 13.38 5.25
C SER A 52 -3.68 12.03 5.03
N SER A 53 -3.58 11.26 6.11
CA SER A 53 -3.25 9.83 6.05
C SER A 53 -4.52 8.98 6.09
N GLU A 54 -4.61 8.03 5.19
CA GLU A 54 -5.67 7.03 5.13
C GLU A 54 -5.13 5.70 5.67
N HIS A 55 -5.88 5.07 6.57
CA HIS A 55 -5.53 3.77 7.13
C HIS A 55 -6.45 2.70 6.57
N LEU A 56 -5.89 1.78 5.81
CA LEU A 56 -6.60 0.66 5.20
C LEU A 56 -6.34 -0.60 6.04
N ASP A 57 -7.36 -1.16 6.67
CA ASP A 57 -7.22 -2.39 7.45
C ASP A 57 -7.04 -3.59 6.50
N LEU A 58 -6.00 -4.39 6.74
CA LEU A 58 -5.77 -5.61 5.97
C LEU A 58 -6.84 -6.69 6.24
N ARG A 59 -7.63 -6.57 7.32
CA ARG A 59 -8.82 -7.41 7.54
C ARG A 59 -9.87 -7.24 6.45
N ASP A 60 -9.98 -6.02 5.94
CA ASP A 60 -10.91 -5.70 4.86
C ASP A 60 -10.27 -6.01 3.49
N CYS A 61 -8.98 -6.36 3.43
CA CYS A 61 -8.29 -6.65 2.18
C CYS A 61 -8.62 -8.06 1.67
N LEU A 62 -9.33 -8.14 0.53
CA LEU A 62 -9.62 -9.39 -0.15
C LEU A 62 -8.43 -9.92 -0.97
N GLY A 63 -7.54 -9.03 -1.36
CA GLY A 63 -6.35 -9.40 -2.11
C GLY A 63 -5.63 -8.22 -2.71
N SER A 64 -4.46 -8.53 -3.25
CA SER A 64 -3.56 -7.62 -3.91
C SER A 64 -3.15 -8.20 -5.26
N ARG A 65 -2.89 -7.32 -6.22
CA ARG A 65 -2.38 -7.64 -7.55
C ARG A 65 -1.32 -6.63 -7.94
N ALA A 66 -0.24 -7.10 -8.53
CA ALA A 66 0.72 -6.27 -9.23
C ALA A 66 0.61 -6.56 -10.72
N HIS A 67 0.75 -5.54 -11.56
CA HIS A 67 0.83 -5.70 -13.02
C HIS A 67 1.60 -4.54 -13.65
N ARG A 68 2.15 -4.77 -14.85
CA ARG A 68 2.64 -3.69 -15.71
C ARG A 68 1.46 -3.01 -16.41
N GLY A 69 1.58 -1.72 -16.69
CA GLY A 69 0.66 -1.00 -17.56
C GLY A 69 0.64 -1.55 -18.99
N GLU A 70 -0.32 -1.11 -19.78
CA GLU A 70 -0.46 -1.54 -21.18
C GLU A 70 0.46 -0.75 -22.10
N ARG A 71 0.87 -1.35 -23.22
CA ARG A 71 1.75 -0.87 -24.34
C ARG A 71 2.42 0.52 -24.30
N GLU A 72 1.71 1.59 -23.96
CA GLU A 72 2.21 2.98 -23.94
C GLU A 72 2.65 3.43 -22.54
N ASP A 73 2.21 2.74 -21.49
CA ASP A 73 2.52 3.00 -20.09
C ASP A 73 3.24 1.77 -19.53
N GLN A 74 4.58 1.85 -19.46
CA GLN A 74 5.43 0.73 -19.02
C GLN A 74 5.60 0.68 -17.50
N ASP A 75 4.82 1.46 -16.77
CA ASP A 75 4.91 1.55 -15.33
C ASP A 75 4.35 0.33 -14.62
N ALA A 76 4.78 0.15 -13.38
CA ALA A 76 4.25 -0.90 -12.53
C ALA A 76 3.11 -0.37 -11.65
N TYR A 77 2.06 -1.15 -11.56
CA TYR A 77 0.88 -0.86 -10.76
C TYR A 77 0.72 -1.87 -9.65
N LEU A 78 0.36 -1.36 -8.47
CA LEU A 78 -0.09 -2.12 -7.31
C LEU A 78 -1.57 -1.80 -7.09
N CYS A 79 -2.41 -2.83 -7.23
CA CYS A 79 -3.83 -2.78 -6.92
C CYS A 79 -4.11 -3.55 -5.63
N VAL A 80 -4.83 -2.92 -4.71
CA VAL A 80 -5.28 -3.51 -3.46
C VAL A 80 -6.80 -3.45 -3.44
N TYR A 81 -7.44 -4.61 -3.22
CA TYR A 81 -8.89 -4.74 -3.19
C TYR A 81 -9.34 -4.84 -1.74
N LEU A 82 -10.10 -3.85 -1.30
CA LEU A 82 -10.62 -3.79 0.05
C LEU A 82 -12.16 -3.84 0.08
N TYR A 83 -12.69 -4.30 1.19
CA TYR A 83 -14.11 -4.35 1.54
C TYR A 83 -14.35 -3.59 2.86
N PRO A 84 -14.00 -2.29 2.92
CA PRO A 84 -14.13 -1.55 4.16
C PRO A 84 -15.60 -1.50 4.60
N ASN A 85 -15.86 -1.84 5.85
CA ASN A 85 -17.20 -1.70 6.43
C ASN A 85 -17.49 -0.21 6.72
N ARG A 86 -17.80 0.55 5.68
CA ARG A 86 -18.19 1.95 5.83
C ARG A 86 -19.61 2.02 6.38
N ARG A 87 -19.74 2.30 7.68
CA ARG A 87 -21.00 2.80 8.25
C ARG A 87 -21.30 4.18 7.64
N ARG A 88 -22.08 4.22 6.56
CA ARG A 88 -22.67 5.49 6.11
C ARG A 88 -23.66 5.93 7.17
N TRP A 89 -23.49 7.14 7.69
CA TRP A 89 -24.36 7.76 8.68
C TRP A 89 -25.83 7.94 8.24
N MET A 90 -26.15 7.68 6.95
CA MET A 90 -27.51 7.69 6.39
C MET A 90 -27.92 6.39 5.65
N ALA A 91 -27.27 5.24 5.89
CA ALA A 91 -27.71 3.96 5.31
C ALA A 91 -28.25 3.03 6.41
N SER A 92 -29.46 2.48 6.22
CA SER A 92 -30.12 1.55 7.16
C SER A 92 -29.43 0.18 7.29
N GLY A 93 -28.30 -0.05 6.59
CA GLY A 93 -27.53 -1.28 6.71
C GLY A 93 -26.09 -1.10 6.20
N PRO A 94 -25.15 -1.94 6.66
CA PRO A 94 -23.78 -1.93 6.15
C PRO A 94 -23.77 -2.32 4.67
N VAL A 95 -23.54 -1.34 3.78
CA VAL A 95 -23.26 -1.61 2.36
C VAL A 95 -21.79 -1.98 2.24
N ARG A 96 -21.53 -3.25 1.94
CA ARG A 96 -20.21 -3.77 1.61
C ARG A 96 -19.85 -3.35 0.18
N GLN A 97 -19.12 -2.25 0.04
CA GLN A 97 -18.63 -1.78 -1.27
C GLN A 97 -17.17 -2.22 -1.45
N ARG A 98 -16.87 -2.85 -2.60
CA ARG A 98 -15.49 -3.11 -3.01
C ARG A 98 -14.82 -1.78 -3.34
N ASP A 99 -13.75 -1.48 -2.63
CA ASP A 99 -12.91 -0.31 -2.84
C ASP A 99 -11.59 -0.81 -3.47
N GLU A 100 -11.28 -0.33 -4.67
CA GLU A 100 -10.05 -0.67 -5.38
C GLU A 100 -9.08 0.50 -5.25
N ARG A 101 -7.96 0.27 -4.57
CA ARG A 101 -6.88 1.25 -4.41
C ARG A 101 -5.76 0.91 -5.37
N ARG A 102 -5.51 1.81 -6.32
CA ARG A 102 -4.50 1.64 -7.37
C ARG A 102 -3.37 2.63 -7.15
N PHE A 103 -2.16 2.12 -7.12
CA PHE A 103 -0.95 2.91 -6.93
C PHE A 103 0.03 2.59 -8.05
N ARG A 104 0.59 3.62 -8.65
CA ARG A 104 1.67 3.50 -9.64
C ARG A 104 3.00 3.57 -8.91
N LEU A 105 3.95 2.71 -9.25
CA LEU A 105 5.31 2.83 -8.73
C LEU A 105 6.07 3.81 -9.62
N ALA A 106 6.59 4.85 -9.00
CA ALA A 106 7.58 5.74 -9.59
C ALA A 106 8.79 5.72 -8.66
N LEU A 107 9.66 4.70 -8.78
CA LEU A 107 10.96 4.77 -8.15
C LEU A 107 11.73 5.91 -8.84
N ASN A 108 12.03 6.95 -8.07
CA ASN A 108 12.84 8.09 -8.50
C ASN A 108 14.28 7.62 -8.76
N THR A 109 14.52 6.98 -9.90
CA THR A 109 15.87 6.62 -10.30
C THR A 109 15.99 6.96 -11.77
N ASP A 110 17.03 7.74 -12.08
CA ASP A 110 17.43 8.19 -13.42
C ASP A 110 17.60 7.06 -14.46
N GLU A 111 17.42 5.81 -14.06
CA GLU A 111 17.24 4.65 -14.92
C GLU A 111 15.86 4.04 -14.62
N ASN A 112 14.92 4.24 -15.55
CA ASN A 112 13.60 3.60 -15.57
C ASN A 112 13.78 2.08 -15.75
N ASP A 113 14.23 1.40 -14.71
CA ASP A 113 14.30 -0.06 -14.67
C ASP A 113 12.87 -0.57 -14.38
N GLU A 114 12.08 -0.65 -15.45
CA GLU A 114 10.67 -1.04 -15.44
C GLU A 114 10.47 -2.42 -14.79
N ASP A 115 11.48 -3.27 -14.86
CA ASP A 115 11.48 -4.59 -14.23
C ASP A 115 11.73 -4.48 -12.71
N ALA A 116 12.55 -3.52 -12.26
CA ALA A 116 12.70 -3.22 -10.83
C ALA A 116 11.39 -2.69 -10.22
N ASN A 117 10.70 -1.78 -10.92
CA ASN A 117 9.39 -1.29 -10.52
C ASN A 117 8.36 -2.43 -10.41
N LEU A 118 8.30 -3.33 -11.40
CA LEU A 118 7.36 -4.46 -11.35
C LEU A 118 7.68 -5.43 -10.21
N ARG A 119 8.96 -5.76 -10.00
CA ARG A 119 9.40 -6.62 -8.90
C ARG A 119 9.05 -6.05 -7.54
N GLU A 120 9.15 -4.73 -7.39
CA GLU A 120 8.75 -4.06 -6.16
C GLU A 120 7.24 -4.10 -5.99
N ALA A 121 6.45 -3.81 -7.03
CA ALA A 121 5.00 -3.96 -6.99
C ALA A 121 4.58 -5.39 -6.56
N GLU A 122 5.23 -6.42 -7.12
CA GLU A 122 5.02 -7.81 -6.76
C GLU A 122 5.46 -8.12 -5.32
N ARG A 123 6.54 -7.51 -4.84
CA ARG A 123 6.99 -7.62 -3.43
C ARG A 123 5.91 -7.09 -2.50
N TRP A 124 5.35 -5.92 -2.80
CA TRP A 124 4.24 -5.33 -2.05
C TRP A 124 2.99 -6.19 -2.10
N ALA A 125 2.58 -6.65 -3.29
CA ALA A 125 1.42 -7.52 -3.43
C ALA A 125 1.58 -8.81 -2.60
N ARG A 126 2.75 -9.45 -2.66
CA ARG A 126 3.05 -10.65 -1.86
C ARG A 126 3.05 -10.35 -0.37
N ALA A 127 3.66 -9.25 0.06
CA ALA A 127 3.71 -8.88 1.48
C ALA A 127 2.31 -8.59 2.04
N ILE A 128 1.47 -7.87 1.29
CA ILE A 128 0.06 -7.64 1.65
C ILE A 128 -0.65 -8.98 1.80
N ARG A 129 -0.57 -9.86 0.80
CA ARG A 129 -1.22 -11.17 0.81
C ARG A 129 -0.72 -12.05 1.97
N HIS A 130 0.57 -11.98 2.28
CA HIS A 130 1.17 -12.72 3.38
C HIS A 130 0.69 -12.19 4.73
N ASN A 131 0.58 -10.87 4.91
CA ASN A 131 0.07 -10.27 6.14
C ASN A 131 -1.44 -10.50 6.31
N THR A 132 -2.22 -10.52 5.23
CA THR A 132 -3.64 -10.90 5.28
C THR A 132 -3.81 -12.38 5.65
N ALA A 133 -3.00 -13.27 5.08
CA ALA A 133 -3.07 -14.72 5.35
C ALA A 133 -2.51 -15.12 6.72
N ARG A 134 -1.52 -14.39 7.25
CA ARG A 134 -0.96 -14.61 8.60
C ARG A 134 -1.90 -14.23 9.72
N ARG A 135 -3.01 -13.55 9.43
CA ARG A 135 -4.06 -13.32 10.40
C ARG A 135 -5.02 -14.49 10.34
N PRO A 136 -4.89 -15.51 11.23
CA PRO A 136 -5.99 -16.40 11.46
C PRO A 136 -7.18 -15.56 11.91
N GLU A 137 -8.35 -15.92 11.38
CA GLU A 137 -9.63 -15.45 11.86
C GLU A 137 -9.65 -15.65 13.39
N HIS A 138 -9.43 -14.58 14.16
CA HIS A 138 -9.74 -14.59 15.58
C HIS A 138 -11.26 -14.53 15.68
N THR A 139 -11.88 -15.69 15.50
CA THR A 139 -13.22 -15.98 16.00
C THR A 139 -13.12 -16.00 17.51
N HIS A 140 -13.69 -14.99 18.18
CA HIS A 140 -14.22 -15.10 19.53
C HIS A 140 -15.25 -13.99 19.77
#